data_AF-A0A7K9EVI7-F1
#
_entry.id   AF-A0A7K9EVI7-F1
#
_cell.length_a   1.000
_cell.length_b   1.000
_cell.length_c   1.000
_cell.angle_alpha   90.00
_cell.angle_beta   90.00
_cell.angle_gamma   90.00
#
_symmetry.space_group_name_H-M   'P 1'
#
loop_
_entity.id
_entity.type
_entity.pdbx_description
1 polymer ?
#
loop_
_entity_poly.entity_id
_entity_poly.type
_entity_poly.pdbx_seq_one_letter_code
_entity_poly.pdbx_strand_id
1 'polypeptide(L)'
;IMANISWTEGVSNETATNVSSQLSLEAEFQYSLFTVIYSIVFVLGLIENVLALYLLSCKVKHTSHSYVYMINLALVDTLFVCVLPFKIHYHLHRNNWIFGDMACRITGTLYYINIYLSIAFFTCICVDRYIAALRPFTYIQIKLTHYVVVVTVLWVVALSVTVPLILGGPLHNSGVRNTVACFENFARRSWTYRMAPYNILALVFGFAIPFSIILISYPLIIRKISQIKHSIRKRKALRTIYIILVICTLCFLPYHLTHLLHFLMRIQVIQNEAFTNFIYKMRRVTLALVSFNCCLNPLLYYFTSSNKQWLVNFRLRFRSKMVYTICDQKFGESAGVYKLEQRPGNKKHRDGIN
;
A
#
# COMPACT_ATOMS: atom_id res chain seq x y z
N ILE A 1 -15.05 -38.68 44.45
CA ILE A 1 -15.61 -38.33 45.78
C ILE A 1 -15.79 -36.82 45.81
N MET A 2 -17.00 -36.41 46.18
CA MET A 2 -17.65 -35.11 46.00
C MET A 2 -16.84 -33.86 46.36
N ALA A 3 -16.98 -32.84 45.52
CA ALA A 3 -17.27 -31.48 45.99
C ALA A 3 -18.24 -30.82 44.98
N ASN A 4 -19.53 -30.85 45.35
CA ASN A 4 -20.60 -30.06 44.74
C ASN A 4 -20.33 -28.58 45.07
N ILE A 5 -20.16 -27.73 44.06
CA ILE A 5 -20.34 -26.28 44.22
C ILE A 5 -21.42 -25.86 43.23
N SER A 6 -22.61 -25.70 43.79
CA SER A 6 -23.78 -25.09 43.18
C SER A 6 -23.48 -23.62 42.88
N TRP A 7 -23.41 -23.24 41.60
CA TRP A 7 -23.52 -21.85 41.18
C TRP A 7 -24.98 -21.54 40.86
N THR A 8 -25.76 -21.26 41.89
CA THR A 8 -26.96 -20.44 41.80
C THR A 8 -26.66 -19.13 42.50
N GLU A 9 -25.92 -18.25 41.84
CA GLU A 9 -25.87 -16.83 42.19
C GLU A 9 -26.12 -16.03 40.92
N GLY A 10 -27.19 -15.23 40.96
CA GLY A 10 -27.61 -14.41 39.85
C GLY A 10 -26.51 -13.43 39.46
N VAL A 11 -25.95 -13.64 38.28
CA VAL A 11 -25.33 -12.55 37.52
C VAL A 11 -26.41 -11.49 37.42
N SER A 12 -26.23 -10.35 38.11
CA SER A 12 -27.17 -9.25 38.01
C SER A 12 -27.36 -8.91 36.54
N ASN A 13 -28.62 -8.74 36.10
CA ASN A 13 -28.89 -8.40 34.70
C ASN A 13 -28.04 -7.20 34.26
N GLU A 14 -27.73 -6.27 35.17
CA GLU A 14 -26.83 -5.13 34.97
C GLU A 14 -25.38 -5.52 34.62
N THR A 15 -24.78 -6.53 35.26
CA THR A 15 -23.41 -6.97 34.91
C THR A 15 -23.39 -7.74 33.59
N ALA A 16 -24.39 -8.57 33.31
CA ALA A 16 -24.54 -9.22 32.00
C ALA A 16 -24.82 -8.20 30.87
N THR A 17 -25.65 -7.18 31.13
CA THR A 17 -25.91 -6.09 30.18
C THR A 17 -24.71 -5.17 30.00
N ASN A 18 -23.90 -4.93 31.04
CA ASN A 18 -22.69 -4.11 30.94
C ASN A 18 -21.56 -4.81 30.20
N VAL A 19 -21.40 -6.13 30.41
CA VAL A 19 -20.42 -6.93 29.66
C VAL A 19 -20.85 -7.09 28.20
N SER A 20 -22.14 -7.33 27.93
CA SER A 20 -22.66 -7.41 26.56
C SER A 20 -22.66 -6.06 25.83
N SER A 21 -22.94 -4.96 26.53
CA SER A 21 -22.87 -3.60 25.97
C SER A 21 -21.43 -3.20 25.65
N GLN A 22 -20.47 -3.43 26.55
CA GLN A 22 -19.05 -3.21 26.28
C GLN A 22 -18.52 -4.08 25.13
N LEU A 23 -18.89 -5.36 25.09
CA LEU A 23 -18.50 -6.26 23.99
C LEU A 23 -19.12 -5.84 22.66
N SER A 24 -20.34 -5.30 22.67
CA SER A 24 -21.00 -4.76 21.47
C SER A 24 -20.38 -3.45 20.98
N LEU A 25 -20.09 -2.51 21.89
CA LEU A 25 -19.45 -1.23 21.59
C LEU A 25 -18.05 -1.44 21.01
N GLU A 26 -17.31 -2.40 21.56
CA GLU A 26 -15.97 -2.74 21.13
C GLU A 26 -15.93 -3.43 19.76
N ALA A 27 -16.96 -4.23 19.45
CA ALA A 27 -17.16 -4.78 18.13
C ALA A 27 -17.61 -3.72 17.10
N GLU A 28 -18.39 -2.72 17.51
CA GLU A 28 -18.87 -1.65 16.62
C GLU A 28 -17.77 -0.67 16.20
N PHE A 29 -16.85 -0.34 17.11
CA PHE A 29 -15.71 0.54 16.81
C PHE A 29 -14.89 0.06 15.61
N GLN A 30 -14.52 -1.24 15.58
CA GLN A 30 -13.71 -1.79 14.49
C GLN A 30 -14.44 -1.77 13.14
N TYR A 31 -15.78 -1.97 13.13
CA TYR A 31 -16.56 -1.97 11.88
C TYR A 31 -16.57 -0.58 11.25
N SER A 32 -16.84 0.44 12.06
CA SER A 32 -16.83 1.83 11.60
C SER A 32 -15.43 2.27 11.16
N LEU A 33 -14.41 1.98 11.99
CA LEU A 33 -13.01 2.33 11.72
C LEU A 33 -12.54 1.77 10.37
N PHE A 34 -12.67 0.45 10.14
CA PHE A 34 -12.20 -0.15 8.90
C PHE A 34 -13.00 0.33 7.68
N THR A 35 -14.32 0.47 7.83
CA THR A 35 -15.17 0.95 6.73
C THR A 35 -14.75 2.34 6.28
N VAL A 36 -14.60 3.29 7.20
CA VAL A 36 -14.24 4.68 6.88
C VAL A 36 -12.82 4.74 6.30
N ILE A 37 -11.85 4.12 6.99
CA ILE A 37 -10.45 4.18 6.57
C ILE A 37 -10.23 3.49 5.23
N TYR A 38 -10.74 2.28 5.03
CA TYR A 38 -10.58 1.58 3.75
C TYR A 38 -11.31 2.28 2.61
N SER A 39 -12.44 2.96 2.87
CA SER A 39 -13.11 3.76 1.83
C SER A 39 -12.27 4.95 1.39
N ILE A 40 -11.65 5.67 2.34
CA ILE A 40 -10.72 6.77 2.04
C ILE A 40 -9.52 6.24 1.25
N VAL A 41 -8.91 5.15 1.73
CA VAL A 41 -7.74 4.53 1.11
C VAL A 41 -8.07 4.01 -0.29
N PHE A 42 -9.25 3.43 -0.50
CA PHE A 42 -9.71 2.99 -1.81
C PHE A 42 -9.78 4.15 -2.81
N VAL A 43 -10.46 5.24 -2.45
CA VAL A 43 -10.64 6.38 -3.35
C VAL A 43 -9.30 7.06 -3.66
N LEU A 44 -8.53 7.42 -2.64
CA LEU A 44 -7.25 8.11 -2.82
C LEU A 44 -6.24 7.20 -3.50
N GLY A 45 -6.05 5.99 -2.97
CA GLY A 45 -5.06 5.05 -3.46
C GLY A 45 -5.34 4.58 -4.89
N LEU A 46 -6.61 4.39 -5.30
CA LEU A 46 -6.93 4.01 -6.68
C LEU A 46 -6.60 5.14 -7.66
N ILE A 47 -7.05 6.37 -7.38
CA ILE A 47 -6.79 7.53 -8.25
C ILE A 47 -5.28 7.72 -8.42
N GLU A 48 -4.55 7.68 -7.30
CA GLU A 48 -3.13 7.97 -7.27
C GLU A 48 -2.28 6.88 -7.89
N ASN A 49 -2.50 5.61 -7.56
CA ASN A 49 -1.66 4.52 -8.04
C ASN A 49 -1.94 4.16 -9.51
N VAL A 50 -3.19 4.26 -9.98
CA VAL A 50 -3.50 4.12 -11.41
C VAL A 50 -2.86 5.24 -12.22
N LEU A 51 -2.92 6.48 -11.71
CA LEU A 51 -2.25 7.61 -12.36
C LEU A 51 -0.73 7.43 -12.36
N ALA A 52 -0.14 6.95 -11.26
CA ALA A 52 1.28 6.67 -11.17
C ALA A 52 1.70 5.60 -12.19
N LEU A 53 0.97 4.48 -12.28
CA LEU A 53 1.20 3.43 -13.28
C LEU A 53 1.12 3.97 -14.70
N TYR A 54 0.10 4.77 -15.02
CA TYR A 54 -0.05 5.35 -16.35
C TYR A 54 1.13 6.27 -16.71
N LEU A 55 1.54 7.14 -15.79
CA LEU A 55 2.60 8.11 -16.05
C LEU A 55 3.98 7.45 -16.11
N LEU A 56 4.25 6.52 -15.20
CA LEU A 56 5.51 5.77 -15.16
C LEU A 56 5.63 4.83 -16.37
N SER A 57 4.55 4.19 -16.83
CA SER A 57 4.64 3.25 -17.95
C SER A 57 4.62 3.93 -19.32
N CYS A 58 3.83 5.00 -19.50
CA CYS A 58 3.50 5.49 -20.84
C CYS A 58 3.98 6.90 -21.17
N LYS A 59 4.37 7.73 -20.19
CA LYS A 59 4.56 9.17 -20.41
C LYS A 59 5.91 9.74 -19.99
N VAL A 60 6.67 9.04 -19.16
CA VAL A 60 7.93 9.55 -18.63
C VAL A 60 9.11 8.83 -19.27
N LYS A 61 10.00 9.59 -19.93
CA LYS A 61 11.35 9.10 -20.24
C LYS A 61 12.11 8.94 -18.93
N HIS A 62 12.42 7.70 -18.56
CA HIS A 62 13.10 7.40 -17.31
C HIS A 62 14.59 7.67 -17.41
N THR A 63 15.08 8.55 -16.54
CA THR A 63 16.51 8.87 -16.47
C THR A 63 17.31 7.87 -15.62
N SER A 64 16.65 6.97 -14.89
CA SER A 64 17.29 6.00 -13.98
C SER A 64 16.50 4.70 -13.97
N HIS A 65 17.18 3.56 -14.07
CA HIS A 65 16.60 2.21 -14.04
C HIS A 65 15.80 1.86 -12.77
N SER A 66 15.97 2.63 -11.69
CA SER A 66 15.19 2.51 -10.45
C SER A 66 13.67 2.66 -10.61
N TYR A 67 13.19 3.17 -11.76
CA TYR A 67 11.76 3.27 -12.05
C TYR A 67 11.05 1.92 -12.02
N VAL A 68 11.77 0.81 -12.25
CA VAL A 68 11.23 -0.55 -12.16
C VAL A 68 10.67 -0.83 -10.76
N TYR A 69 11.35 -0.41 -9.69
CA TYR A 69 10.83 -0.55 -8.32
C TYR A 69 9.58 0.30 -8.09
N MET A 70 9.54 1.51 -8.65
CA MET A 70 8.38 2.40 -8.51
C MET A 70 7.14 1.87 -9.24
N ILE A 71 7.30 1.30 -10.45
CA ILE A 71 6.19 0.68 -11.17
C ILE A 71 5.65 -0.53 -10.39
N ASN A 72 6.53 -1.37 -9.85
CA ASN A 72 6.09 -2.55 -9.10
C ASN A 72 5.44 -2.18 -7.76
N LEU A 73 5.93 -1.14 -7.09
CA LEU A 73 5.27 -0.59 -5.90
C LEU A 73 3.84 -0.12 -6.25
N ALA A 74 3.69 0.71 -7.28
CA ALA A 74 2.37 1.18 -7.73
C ALA A 74 1.45 0.03 -8.18
N LEU A 75 2.00 -1.03 -8.79
CA LEU A 75 1.25 -2.23 -9.15
C LEU A 75 0.71 -2.95 -7.92
N VAL A 76 1.57 -3.19 -6.92
CA VAL A 76 1.19 -3.86 -5.67
C VAL A 76 0.16 -3.04 -4.89
N ASP A 77 0.29 -1.72 -4.85
CA ASP A 77 -0.71 -0.83 -4.25
C ASP A 77 -2.03 -0.86 -5.00
N THR A 78 -1.99 -0.88 -6.34
CA THR A 78 -3.20 -0.96 -7.17
C THR A 78 -3.94 -2.28 -6.91
N LEU A 79 -3.22 -3.41 -6.87
CA LEU A 79 -3.82 -4.71 -6.55
C LEU A 79 -4.47 -4.73 -5.17
N PHE A 80 -3.83 -4.07 -4.19
CA PHE A 80 -4.37 -3.92 -2.84
C PHE A 80 -5.65 -3.10 -2.80
N VAL A 81 -5.66 -1.91 -3.40
CA VAL A 81 -6.87 -1.07 -3.38
C VAL A 81 -8.03 -1.71 -4.13
N CYS A 82 -7.76 -2.50 -5.19
CA CYS A 82 -8.80 -3.27 -5.89
C CYS A 82 -9.49 -4.33 -5.01
N VAL A 83 -8.85 -4.83 -3.95
CA VAL A 83 -9.48 -5.77 -3.01
C VAL A 83 -10.18 -5.10 -1.82
N LEU A 84 -9.94 -3.81 -1.58
CA LEU A 84 -10.55 -3.06 -0.47
C LEU A 84 -12.09 -3.04 -0.51
N PRO A 85 -12.79 -2.95 -1.66
CA PRO A 85 -14.26 -3.00 -1.69
C PRO A 85 -14.83 -4.25 -1.00
N PHE A 86 -14.19 -5.40 -1.17
CA PHE A 86 -14.61 -6.64 -0.50
C PHE A 86 -14.42 -6.56 1.02
N LYS A 87 -13.33 -5.96 1.47
CA LYS A 87 -13.05 -5.72 2.90
C LYS A 87 -14.01 -4.69 3.50
N ILE A 88 -14.34 -3.63 2.77
CA ILE A 88 -15.33 -2.62 3.18
C ILE A 88 -16.70 -3.30 3.35
N HIS A 89 -17.14 -4.08 2.37
CA HIS A 89 -18.39 -4.84 2.46
C HIS A 89 -18.40 -5.79 3.66
N TYR A 90 -17.31 -6.51 3.89
CA TYR A 90 -17.14 -7.40 5.04
C TYR A 90 -17.32 -6.67 6.38
N HIS A 91 -16.69 -5.51 6.55
CA HIS A 91 -16.80 -4.73 7.81
C HIS A 91 -18.16 -4.04 7.97
N LEU A 92 -18.80 -3.59 6.88
CA LEU A 92 -20.18 -3.08 6.89
C LEU A 92 -21.18 -4.15 7.37
N HIS A 93 -20.98 -5.40 6.97
CA HIS A 93 -21.82 -6.54 7.37
C HIS A 93 -21.33 -7.21 8.66
N ARG A 94 -20.77 -6.43 9.59
CA ARG A 94 -20.34 -6.90 10.92
C ARG A 94 -19.38 -8.10 10.86
N ASN A 95 -18.40 -8.04 9.95
CA ASN A 95 -17.42 -9.11 9.69
C ASN A 95 -18.04 -10.42 9.18
N ASN A 96 -19.08 -10.34 8.35
CA ASN A 96 -19.64 -11.50 7.66
C ASN A 96 -19.17 -11.57 6.20
N TRP A 97 -18.43 -12.63 5.86
CA TRP A 97 -17.89 -12.84 4.51
C TRP A 97 -18.83 -13.68 3.64
N ILE A 98 -19.33 -13.11 2.54
CA ILE A 98 -20.30 -13.77 1.65
C ILE A 98 -19.73 -14.16 0.27
N PHE A 99 -18.51 -13.72 -0.08
CA PHE A 99 -17.95 -13.87 -1.43
C PHE A 99 -17.30 -15.24 -1.70
N GLY A 100 -17.50 -16.21 -0.80
CA GLY A 100 -16.91 -17.54 -0.88
C GLY A 100 -15.44 -17.61 -0.45
N ASP A 101 -14.95 -18.83 -0.28
CA ASP A 101 -13.63 -19.10 0.30
C ASP A 101 -12.48 -18.63 -0.62
N MET A 102 -12.58 -18.83 -1.94
CA MET A 102 -11.53 -18.39 -2.88
C MET A 102 -11.28 -16.88 -2.81
N ALA A 103 -12.34 -16.07 -2.80
CA ALA A 103 -12.21 -14.62 -2.69
C ALA A 103 -11.62 -14.22 -1.33
N CYS A 104 -11.96 -14.91 -0.25
CA CYS A 104 -11.36 -14.67 1.06
C CYS A 104 -9.83 -14.88 1.03
N ARG A 105 -9.38 -15.97 0.40
CA ARG A 105 -7.96 -16.29 0.26
C ARG A 105 -7.23 -15.25 -0.60
N ILE A 106 -7.80 -14.87 -1.75
CA ILE A 106 -7.20 -13.87 -2.65
C ILE A 106 -7.10 -12.51 -1.96
N THR A 107 -8.19 -12.02 -1.36
CA THR A 107 -8.21 -10.70 -0.72
C THR A 107 -7.30 -10.64 0.51
N GLY A 108 -7.28 -11.68 1.34
CA GLY A 108 -6.35 -11.79 2.46
C GLY A 108 -4.90 -11.82 1.98
N THR A 109 -4.58 -12.65 1.00
CA THR A 109 -3.21 -12.76 0.48
C THR A 109 -2.73 -11.45 -0.15
N LEU A 110 -3.53 -10.79 -1.00
CA LEU A 110 -3.15 -9.53 -1.62
C LEU A 110 -2.92 -8.42 -0.58
N TYR A 111 -3.69 -8.41 0.52
CA TYR A 111 -3.47 -7.51 1.64
C TYR A 111 -2.06 -7.65 2.23
N TYR A 112 -1.64 -8.88 2.53
CA TYR A 112 -0.32 -9.10 3.12
C TYR A 112 0.82 -8.98 2.10
N ILE A 113 0.62 -9.43 0.85
CA ILE A 113 1.58 -9.19 -0.24
C ILE A 113 1.86 -7.69 -0.35
N ASN A 114 0.83 -6.84 -0.25
CA ASN A 114 1.02 -5.40 -0.25
C ASN A 114 1.93 -4.91 0.87
N ILE A 115 1.67 -5.30 2.12
CA ILE A 115 2.49 -4.88 3.26
C ILE A 115 3.97 -5.24 3.01
N TYR A 116 4.26 -6.51 2.70
CA TYR A 116 5.65 -6.98 2.63
C TYR A 116 6.38 -6.55 1.36
N LEU A 117 5.74 -6.60 0.19
CA LEU A 117 6.37 -6.10 -1.03
C LEU A 117 6.57 -4.58 -0.98
N SER A 118 5.68 -3.81 -0.35
CA SER A 118 5.90 -2.38 -0.17
C SER A 118 7.15 -2.09 0.64
N ILE A 119 7.34 -2.79 1.77
CA ILE A 119 8.56 -2.66 2.61
C ILE A 119 9.81 -3.07 1.83
N ALA A 120 9.74 -4.17 1.08
CA ALA A 120 10.85 -4.64 0.25
C ALA A 120 11.22 -3.60 -0.83
N PHE A 121 10.24 -3.07 -1.56
CA PHE A 121 10.48 -2.03 -2.56
C PHE A 121 10.98 -0.72 -1.96
N PHE A 122 10.46 -0.29 -0.81
CA PHE A 122 11.03 0.86 -0.08
C PHE A 122 12.49 0.66 0.29
N THR A 123 12.83 -0.54 0.76
CA THR A 123 14.21 -0.90 1.10
C THR A 123 15.10 -0.86 -0.16
N CYS A 124 14.65 -1.47 -1.26
CA CYS A 124 15.37 -1.44 -2.54
C CYS A 124 15.56 -0.03 -3.09
N ILE A 125 14.53 0.82 -3.01
CA ILE A 125 14.60 2.24 -3.43
C ILE A 125 15.62 2.99 -2.57
N CYS A 126 15.66 2.74 -1.27
CA CYS A 126 16.61 3.40 -0.38
C CYS A 126 18.05 2.95 -0.62
N VAL A 127 18.29 1.65 -0.84
CA VAL A 127 19.60 1.11 -1.23
C VAL A 127 20.05 1.70 -2.57
N ASP A 128 19.15 1.78 -3.55
CA ASP A 128 19.44 2.42 -4.84
C ASP A 128 19.85 3.90 -4.66
N ARG A 129 19.10 4.67 -3.87
CA ARG A 129 19.43 6.07 -3.56
C ARG A 129 20.77 6.20 -2.83
N TYR A 130 21.07 5.27 -1.92
CA TYR A 130 22.33 5.21 -1.18
C TYR A 130 23.52 5.00 -2.13
N ILE A 131 23.45 4.00 -3.00
CA ILE A 131 24.51 3.69 -3.97
C ILE A 131 24.69 4.88 -4.93
N ALA A 132 23.59 5.45 -5.42
CA ALA A 132 23.63 6.62 -6.32
C ALA A 132 24.31 7.85 -5.70
N ALA A 133 24.23 8.02 -4.37
CA ALA A 133 24.78 9.16 -3.66
C ALA A 133 26.25 8.96 -3.25
N LEU A 134 26.62 7.75 -2.83
CA LEU A 134 27.92 7.48 -2.18
C LEU A 134 28.89 6.66 -3.04
N ARG A 135 28.41 5.95 -4.06
CA ARG A 135 29.21 5.07 -4.92
C ARG A 135 28.85 5.31 -6.40
N PRO A 136 29.09 6.51 -6.94
CA PRO A 136 28.62 6.89 -8.28
C PRO A 136 29.21 6.00 -9.40
N PHE A 137 30.47 5.56 -9.29
CA PHE A 137 31.08 4.65 -10.26
C PHE A 137 30.40 3.28 -10.27
N THR A 138 30.09 2.73 -9.09
CA THR A 138 29.30 1.48 -8.97
C THR A 138 27.89 1.68 -9.53
N TYR A 139 27.25 2.82 -9.25
CA TYR A 139 25.90 3.11 -9.71
C TYR A 139 25.77 3.08 -11.24
N ILE A 140 26.76 3.61 -11.97
CA ILE A 140 26.77 3.65 -13.44
C ILE A 140 26.86 2.23 -14.03
N GLN A 141 27.45 1.28 -13.31
CA GLN A 141 27.57 -0.12 -13.75
C GLN A 141 26.26 -0.91 -13.59
N ILE A 142 25.28 -0.40 -12.82
CA ILE A 142 24.02 -1.11 -12.56
C ILE A 142 23.09 -1.02 -13.78
N LYS A 143 23.03 -2.11 -14.52
CA LYS A 143 22.14 -2.29 -15.69
C LYS A 143 20.69 -2.58 -15.27
N LEU A 144 19.74 -2.29 -16.17
CA LEU A 144 18.31 -2.59 -16.02
C LEU A 144 18.03 -4.04 -15.61
N THR A 145 18.79 -5.00 -16.16
CA THR A 145 18.65 -6.43 -15.86
C THR A 145 18.76 -6.73 -14.37
N HIS A 146 19.64 -6.05 -13.63
CA HIS A 146 19.78 -6.25 -12.18
C HIS A 146 18.50 -5.87 -11.43
N TYR A 147 17.86 -4.75 -11.82
CA TYR A 147 16.59 -4.33 -11.21
C TYR A 147 15.47 -5.32 -11.49
N VAL A 148 15.37 -5.80 -12.74
CA VAL A 148 14.38 -6.81 -13.13
C VAL A 148 14.58 -8.10 -12.35
N VAL A 149 15.82 -8.59 -12.23
CA VAL A 149 16.14 -9.79 -11.45
C VAL A 149 15.71 -9.63 -9.99
N VAL A 150 16.05 -8.51 -9.34
CA VAL A 150 15.65 -8.25 -7.94
C VAL A 150 14.13 -8.25 -7.80
N VAL A 151 13.41 -7.55 -8.68
CA VAL A 151 11.94 -7.54 -8.66
C VAL A 151 11.36 -8.94 -8.84
N THR A 152 11.85 -9.71 -9.80
CA THR A 152 11.39 -11.08 -10.04
C THR A 152 11.61 -11.96 -8.82
N VAL A 153 12.78 -11.86 -8.17
CA VAL A 153 13.07 -12.60 -6.93
C VAL A 153 12.10 -12.21 -5.82
N LEU A 154 11.84 -10.92 -5.62
CA LEU A 154 10.89 -10.45 -4.61
C LEU A 154 9.48 -11.01 -4.84
N TRP A 155 9.01 -11.00 -6.09
CA TRP A 155 7.71 -11.59 -6.43
C TRP A 155 7.66 -13.10 -6.23
N VAL A 156 8.67 -13.83 -6.69
CA VAL A 156 8.75 -15.29 -6.52
C VAL A 156 8.75 -15.65 -5.03
N VAL A 157 9.51 -14.93 -4.20
CA VAL A 157 9.54 -15.15 -2.75
C VAL A 157 8.19 -14.81 -2.10
N ALA A 158 7.56 -13.68 -2.47
CA ALA A 158 6.25 -13.32 -1.93
C ALA A 158 5.17 -14.34 -2.28
N LEU A 159 5.17 -14.83 -3.53
CA LEU A 159 4.23 -15.85 -3.99
C LEU A 159 4.51 -17.21 -3.35
N SER A 160 5.78 -17.63 -3.24
CA SER A 160 6.12 -18.93 -2.64
C SER A 160 5.73 -19.02 -1.17
N VAL A 161 5.82 -17.91 -0.42
CA VAL A 161 5.38 -17.86 0.98
C VAL A 161 3.86 -17.85 1.11
N THR A 162 3.14 -17.25 0.16
CA THR A 162 1.67 -17.07 0.24
C THR A 162 0.87 -18.21 -0.38
N VAL A 163 1.41 -18.92 -1.37
CA VAL A 163 0.76 -20.07 -2.01
C VAL A 163 0.39 -21.19 -1.01
N PRO A 164 1.27 -21.63 -0.09
CA PRO A 164 0.91 -22.63 0.92
C PRO A 164 -0.23 -22.18 1.85
N LEU A 165 -0.32 -20.88 2.13
CA LEU A 165 -1.43 -20.32 2.90
C LEU A 165 -2.74 -20.40 2.12
N ILE A 166 -2.70 -20.10 0.83
CA ILE A 166 -3.85 -20.22 -0.09
C ILE A 166 -4.26 -21.67 -0.29
N LEU A 167 -3.36 -22.66 -0.23
CA LEU A 167 -3.71 -24.05 -0.52
C LEU A 167 -4.12 -24.87 0.71
N GLY A 168 -3.61 -24.55 1.90
CA GLY A 168 -3.67 -25.44 3.08
C GLY A 168 -5.02 -25.61 3.83
N GLY A 169 -6.17 -25.23 3.24
CA GLY A 169 -7.52 -25.38 3.85
C GLY A 169 -8.18 -24.06 4.26
N PRO A 170 -9.48 -24.09 4.66
CA PRO A 170 -10.32 -22.90 4.80
C PRO A 170 -9.70 -21.87 5.74
N LEU A 171 -9.60 -20.64 5.24
CA LEU A 171 -9.15 -19.45 5.99
C LEU A 171 -10.35 -18.71 6.60
N HIS A 172 -11.51 -19.37 6.64
CA HIS A 172 -12.69 -18.89 7.31
C HIS A 172 -12.96 -19.66 8.61
N ASN A 173 -13.51 -18.98 9.59
CA ASN A 173 -14.02 -19.61 10.82
C ASN A 173 -15.51 -19.25 10.97
N SER A 174 -16.33 -20.26 11.26
CA SER A 174 -17.75 -20.05 11.58
C SER A 174 -17.83 -19.49 12.99
N GLY A 175 -18.10 -18.19 13.10
CA GLY A 175 -18.22 -17.50 14.38
C GLY A 175 -19.49 -17.89 15.16
N VAL A 176 -19.60 -17.39 16.39
CA VAL A 176 -20.69 -17.67 17.35
C VAL A 176 -22.10 -17.30 16.85
N ARG A 177 -22.22 -16.56 15.74
CA ARG A 177 -23.49 -16.09 15.15
C ARG A 177 -23.74 -16.57 13.70
N ASN A 178 -23.24 -17.74 13.30
CA ASN A 178 -23.25 -18.21 11.90
C ASN A 178 -22.58 -17.26 10.89
N THR A 179 -21.75 -16.32 11.38
CA THR A 179 -20.99 -15.40 10.54
C THR A 179 -19.68 -16.03 10.10
N VAL A 180 -19.32 -15.86 8.84
CA VAL A 180 -18.08 -16.38 8.27
C VAL A 180 -16.99 -15.31 8.41
N ALA A 181 -16.09 -15.47 9.39
CA ALA A 181 -14.94 -14.57 9.54
C ALA A 181 -13.87 -14.94 8.49
N CYS A 182 -13.34 -13.96 7.75
CA CYS A 182 -12.35 -14.21 6.69
C CYS A 182 -10.95 -13.73 7.09
N PHE A 183 -9.97 -14.64 7.05
CA PHE A 183 -8.56 -14.36 7.34
C PHE A 183 -8.32 -13.77 8.74
N GLU A 184 -9.22 -14.06 9.68
CA GLU A 184 -9.19 -13.62 11.06
C GLU A 184 -9.54 -14.79 11.99
N ASN A 185 -9.11 -14.70 13.26
CA ASN A 185 -9.51 -15.65 14.31
C ASN A 185 -9.26 -17.14 13.98
N PHE A 186 -8.05 -17.44 13.50
CA PHE A 186 -7.61 -18.81 13.26
C PHE A 186 -7.64 -19.67 14.53
N ALA A 187 -8.29 -20.84 14.44
CA ALA A 187 -8.29 -21.86 15.48
C ALA A 187 -6.87 -22.22 15.90
N ARG A 188 -6.68 -22.57 17.19
CA ARG A 188 -5.35 -22.76 17.81
C ARG A 188 -4.44 -23.69 16.99
N ARG A 189 -4.96 -24.83 16.52
CA ARG A 189 -4.22 -25.79 15.68
C ARG A 189 -3.80 -25.21 14.33
N SER A 190 -4.71 -24.56 13.61
CA SER A 190 -4.41 -23.91 12.32
C SER A 190 -3.40 -22.77 12.50
N TRP A 191 -3.53 -22.01 13.59
CA TRP A 191 -2.60 -20.94 13.89
C TRP A 191 -1.19 -21.45 14.18
N THR A 192 -1.02 -22.44 15.06
CA THR A 192 0.30 -22.95 15.45
C THR A 192 1.05 -23.58 14.29
N TYR A 193 0.39 -24.40 13.46
CA TYR A 193 1.09 -25.16 12.41
C TYR A 193 1.18 -24.43 11.06
N ARG A 194 0.26 -23.50 10.75
CA ARG A 194 0.25 -22.79 9.45
C ARG A 194 0.61 -21.31 9.58
N MET A 195 0.01 -20.61 10.55
CA MET A 195 0.18 -19.16 10.65
C MET A 195 1.39 -18.74 11.48
N ALA A 196 1.83 -19.52 12.46
CA ALA A 196 2.98 -19.14 13.28
C ALA A 196 4.28 -19.03 12.47
N PRO A 197 4.66 -19.98 11.59
CA PRO A 197 5.82 -19.82 10.72
C PRO A 197 5.72 -18.58 9.82
N TYR A 198 4.52 -18.33 9.28
CA TYR A 198 4.26 -17.14 8.47
C TYR A 198 4.43 -15.84 9.28
N ASN A 199 3.86 -15.76 10.48
CA ASN A 199 4.00 -14.60 11.36
C ASN A 199 5.45 -14.38 11.79
N ILE A 200 6.24 -15.44 11.98
CA ILE A 200 7.68 -15.34 12.26
C ILE A 200 8.41 -14.76 11.04
N LEU A 201 8.19 -15.29 9.84
CA LEU A 201 8.78 -14.76 8.61
C LEU A 201 8.39 -13.30 8.40
N ALA A 202 7.11 -12.98 8.60
CA ALA A 202 6.58 -11.62 8.58
C ALA A 202 7.28 -10.68 9.58
N LEU A 203 7.55 -11.14 10.81
CA LEU A 203 8.28 -10.36 11.81
C LEU A 203 9.75 -10.22 11.44
N VAL A 204 10.40 -11.23 10.88
CA VAL A 204 11.80 -11.13 10.48
C VAL A 204 11.97 -10.20 9.27
N PHE A 205 11.22 -10.46 8.20
CA PHE A 205 11.37 -9.77 6.92
C PHE A 205 10.57 -8.47 6.81
N GLY A 206 9.47 -8.32 7.54
CA GLY A 206 8.66 -7.09 7.59
C GLY A 206 9.03 -6.15 8.73
N PHE A 207 9.64 -6.66 9.81
CA PHE A 207 10.00 -5.86 10.98
C PHE A 207 11.50 -5.84 11.27
N ALA A 208 12.11 -6.96 11.68
CA ALA A 208 13.48 -6.95 12.19
C ALA A 208 14.49 -6.44 11.16
N ILE A 209 14.51 -6.99 9.94
CA ILE A 209 15.49 -6.61 8.91
C ILE A 209 15.27 -5.17 8.41
N PRO A 210 14.07 -4.77 7.93
CA PRO A 210 13.87 -3.44 7.38
C PRO A 210 14.07 -2.34 8.43
N PHE A 211 13.58 -2.55 9.67
CA PHE A 211 13.73 -1.55 10.72
C PHE A 211 15.15 -1.50 11.28
N SER A 212 15.90 -2.60 11.31
CA SER A 212 17.33 -2.54 11.65
C SER A 212 18.12 -1.75 10.61
N ILE A 213 17.84 -1.95 9.32
CA ILE A 213 18.44 -1.14 8.25
C ILE A 213 18.04 0.33 8.46
N ILE A 214 16.76 0.62 8.71
CA ILE A 214 16.25 1.98 8.95
C ILE A 214 16.95 2.66 10.14
N LEU A 215 16.93 2.03 11.31
CA LEU A 215 17.42 2.62 12.56
C LEU A 215 18.95 2.76 12.58
N ILE A 216 19.68 1.78 12.03
CA ILE A 216 21.14 1.74 12.11
C ILE A 216 21.76 2.44 10.90
N SER A 217 21.30 2.10 9.69
CA SER A 217 21.99 2.53 8.47
C SER A 217 21.68 3.98 8.16
N TYR A 218 20.45 4.47 8.34
CA TYR A 218 20.08 5.81 7.87
C TYR A 218 20.76 6.96 8.61
N PRO A 219 20.96 6.92 9.94
CA PRO A 219 21.77 7.93 10.61
C PRO A 219 23.20 7.97 10.06
N LEU A 220 23.79 6.81 9.75
CA LEU A 220 25.12 6.71 9.14
C LEU A 220 25.14 7.26 7.71
N ILE A 221 24.09 6.97 6.93
CA ILE A 221 23.89 7.50 5.59
C ILE A 221 23.79 9.03 5.64
N ILE A 222 22.97 9.58 6.53
CA ILE A 222 22.79 11.03 6.70
C ILE A 222 24.11 11.69 7.09
N ARG A 223 24.84 11.12 8.06
CA ARG A 223 26.15 11.62 8.48
C ARG A 223 27.16 11.65 7.34
N LYS A 224 27.30 10.52 6.62
CA LYS A 224 28.26 10.38 5.52
C LYS A 224 27.88 11.25 4.32
N ILE A 225 26.59 11.35 4.03
CA ILE A 225 26.11 12.25 2.99
C ILE A 225 26.33 13.70 3.40
N SER A 226 26.15 14.09 4.67
CA SER A 226 26.37 15.46 5.16
C SER A 226 27.76 15.99 4.82
N GLN A 227 28.79 15.13 4.92
CA GLN A 227 30.20 15.44 4.64
C GLN A 227 30.54 15.71 3.16
N ILE A 228 29.66 15.36 2.21
CA ILE A 228 29.90 15.54 0.77
C ILE A 228 29.47 16.94 0.32
N LYS A 229 30.27 17.61 -0.54
CA LYS A 229 29.92 18.91 -1.16
C LYS A 229 28.49 18.88 -1.72
N HIS A 230 27.75 19.98 -1.54
CA HIS A 230 26.35 20.09 -1.92
C HIS A 230 26.12 19.75 -3.41
N SER A 231 25.39 18.66 -3.68
CA SER A 231 24.92 18.30 -5.02
C SER A 231 23.40 18.15 -5.06
N ILE A 232 22.80 18.44 -6.22
CA ILE A 232 21.35 18.29 -6.44
C ILE A 232 20.93 16.82 -6.24
N ARG A 233 21.76 15.87 -6.68
CA ARG A 233 21.51 14.42 -6.53
C ARG A 233 21.50 14.00 -5.06
N LYS A 234 22.40 14.55 -4.24
CA LYS A 234 22.44 14.35 -2.77
C LYS A 234 21.14 14.80 -2.09
N ARG A 235 20.68 16.03 -2.35
CA ARG A 235 19.43 16.55 -1.75
C ARG A 235 18.22 15.72 -2.13
N LYS A 236 18.14 15.29 -3.40
CA LYS A 236 17.05 14.43 -3.88
C LYS A 236 17.06 13.05 -3.22
N ALA A 237 18.23 12.43 -3.09
CA ALA A 237 18.38 11.14 -2.41
C ALA A 237 17.97 11.22 -0.93
N LEU A 238 18.47 12.22 -0.19
CA LEU A 238 18.12 12.43 1.22
C LEU A 238 16.62 12.68 1.42
N ARG A 239 16.00 13.48 0.54
CA ARG A 239 14.56 13.74 0.60
C ARG A 239 13.75 12.47 0.41
N THR A 240 14.09 11.68 -0.62
CA THR A 240 13.45 10.40 -0.93
C THR A 240 13.53 9.44 0.27
N ILE A 241 14.73 9.31 0.82
CA ILE A 241 15.04 8.55 2.02
C ILE A 241 14.19 9.00 3.21
N TYR A 242 14.13 10.31 3.48
CA TYR A 242 13.38 10.87 4.60
C TYR A 242 11.88 10.58 4.49
N ILE A 243 11.29 10.69 3.29
CA ILE A 243 9.88 10.36 3.07
C ILE A 243 9.61 8.89 3.36
N ILE A 244 10.47 7.99 2.87
CA ILE A 244 10.33 6.55 3.14
C ILE A 244 10.43 6.27 4.64
N LEU A 245 11.36 6.92 5.35
CA LEU A 245 11.48 6.80 6.80
C LEU A 245 10.20 7.21 7.53
N VAL A 246 9.62 8.34 7.14
CA VAL A 246 8.35 8.82 7.71
C VAL A 246 7.24 7.81 7.46
N ILE A 247 7.11 7.30 6.23
CA ILE A 247 6.09 6.28 5.89
C ILE A 247 6.31 5.00 6.69
N CYS A 248 7.53 4.46 6.75
CA CYS A 248 7.85 3.26 7.52
C CYS A 248 7.55 3.44 9.01
N THR A 249 7.87 4.61 9.58
CA THR A 249 7.68 4.89 11.01
C THR A 249 6.21 5.14 11.37
N LEU A 250 5.45 5.83 10.50
CA LEU A 250 4.05 6.15 10.76
C LEU A 250 3.11 4.99 10.40
N CYS A 251 3.30 4.33 9.26
CA CYS A 251 2.36 3.31 8.78
C CYS A 251 2.77 1.90 9.21
N PHE A 252 4.05 1.53 9.10
CA PHE A 252 4.46 0.13 9.25
C PHE A 252 4.91 -0.22 10.67
N LEU A 253 5.65 0.66 11.35
CA LEU A 253 6.18 0.41 12.70
C LEU A 253 5.09 0.09 13.72
N PRO A 254 3.99 0.86 13.81
CA PRO A 254 2.96 0.59 14.82
C PRO A 254 2.29 -0.76 14.59
N TYR A 255 2.06 -1.12 13.32
CA TYR A 255 1.49 -2.41 12.96
C TYR A 255 2.41 -3.57 13.34
N HIS A 256 3.69 -3.51 13.00
CA HIS A 256 4.61 -4.61 13.28
C HIS A 256 4.88 -4.77 14.79
N LEU A 257 4.93 -3.68 15.55
CA LEU A 257 5.07 -3.74 17.00
C LEU A 257 3.85 -4.39 17.65
N THR A 258 2.64 -3.96 17.28
CA THR A 258 1.40 -4.57 17.79
C THR A 258 1.21 -6.02 17.30
N HIS A 259 1.70 -6.34 16.11
CA HIS A 259 1.72 -7.71 15.59
C HIS A 259 2.67 -8.61 16.39
N LEU A 260 3.86 -8.12 16.76
CA LEU A 260 4.80 -8.81 17.64
C LEU A 260 4.18 -9.06 19.03
N LEU A 261 3.58 -8.04 19.64
CA LEU A 261 2.91 -8.18 20.94
C LEU A 261 1.78 -9.20 20.88
N HIS A 262 0.96 -9.17 19.83
CA HIS A 262 -0.08 -10.17 19.63
C HIS A 262 0.50 -11.57 19.41
N PHE A 263 1.62 -11.71 18.69
CA PHE A 263 2.30 -12.99 18.53
C PHE A 263 2.80 -13.54 19.88
N LEU A 264 3.46 -12.71 20.70
CA LEU A 264 3.95 -13.06 22.04
C LEU A 264 2.82 -13.49 22.99
N MET A 265 1.68 -12.79 22.94
CA MET A 265 0.46 -13.17 23.65
C MET A 265 -0.06 -14.54 23.20
N ARG A 266 -0.08 -14.82 21.89
CA ARG A 266 -0.56 -16.10 21.35
C ARG A 266 0.31 -17.29 21.75
N ILE A 267 1.63 -17.10 21.88
CA ILE A 267 2.54 -18.12 22.40
C ILE A 267 2.61 -18.16 23.94
N GLN A 268 1.70 -17.46 24.65
CA GLN A 268 1.57 -17.48 26.11
C GLN A 268 2.75 -16.88 26.88
N VAL A 269 3.57 -16.04 26.23
CA VAL A 269 4.66 -15.28 26.90
C VAL A 269 4.09 -14.08 27.67
N ILE A 270 3.03 -13.45 27.14
CA ILE A 270 2.31 -12.36 27.79
C ILE A 270 0.95 -12.91 28.25
N GLN A 271 0.70 -12.91 29.57
CA GLN A 271 -0.51 -13.48 30.17
C GLN A 271 -1.39 -12.46 30.90
N ASN A 272 -1.08 -11.17 30.79
CA ASN A 272 -1.86 -10.11 31.43
C ASN A 272 -3.18 -9.87 30.66
N GLU A 273 -4.32 -10.14 31.30
CA GLU A 273 -5.66 -10.02 30.69
C GLU A 273 -6.04 -8.57 30.35
N ALA A 274 -5.72 -7.60 31.20
CA ALA A 274 -6.00 -6.19 30.93
C ALA A 274 -5.19 -5.69 29.71
N PHE A 275 -3.95 -6.14 29.57
CA PHE A 275 -3.08 -5.80 28.45
C PHE A 275 -3.51 -6.48 27.14
N THR A 276 -4.17 -7.64 27.23
CA THR A 276 -4.68 -8.39 26.07
C THR A 276 -5.70 -7.57 25.29
N ASN A 277 -6.65 -6.92 25.97
CA ASN A 277 -7.66 -6.15 25.28
C ASN A 277 -7.07 -4.91 24.57
N PHE A 278 -6.11 -4.26 25.22
CA PHE A 278 -5.36 -3.16 24.63
C PHE A 278 -4.61 -3.58 23.35
N ILE A 279 -3.92 -4.73 23.37
CA ILE A 279 -3.22 -5.27 22.19
C ILE A 279 -4.20 -5.51 21.04
N TYR A 280 -5.37 -6.10 21.31
CA TYR A 280 -6.37 -6.35 20.27
C TYR A 280 -6.88 -5.06 19.63
N LYS A 281 -7.26 -4.06 20.43
CA LYS A 281 -7.67 -2.72 19.95
C LYS A 281 -6.59 -2.06 19.12
N MET A 282 -5.39 -1.96 19.67
CA MET A 282 -4.27 -1.30 19.00
C MET A 282 -3.92 -1.99 17.69
N ARG A 283 -3.96 -3.33 17.64
CA ARG A 283 -3.74 -4.06 16.39
C ARG A 283 -4.78 -3.72 15.31
N ARG A 284 -6.06 -3.50 15.67
CA ARG A 284 -7.07 -3.07 14.69
C ARG A 284 -6.76 -1.68 14.16
N VAL A 285 -6.41 -0.75 15.04
CA VAL A 285 -6.04 0.63 14.68
C VAL A 285 -4.81 0.66 13.78
N THR A 286 -3.76 -0.05 14.16
CA THR A 286 -2.50 -0.08 13.40
C THR A 286 -2.64 -0.84 12.08
N LEU A 287 -3.52 -1.84 12.00
CA LEU A 287 -3.85 -2.51 10.74
C LEU A 287 -4.56 -1.55 9.76
N ALA A 288 -5.44 -0.67 10.24
CA ALA A 288 -6.03 0.37 9.41
C ALA A 288 -4.99 1.44 9.02
N LEU A 289 -4.05 1.76 9.92
CA LEU A 289 -2.99 2.73 9.68
C LEU A 289 -1.97 2.26 8.62
N VAL A 290 -1.62 0.97 8.60
CA VAL A 290 -0.67 0.45 7.60
C VAL A 290 -1.23 0.55 6.18
N SER A 291 -2.56 0.48 6.02
CA SER A 291 -3.25 0.63 4.72
C SER A 291 -3.04 2.00 4.07
N PHE A 292 -2.74 3.04 4.85
CA PHE A 292 -2.41 4.37 4.30
C PHE A 292 -1.07 4.41 3.58
N ASN A 293 -0.24 3.36 3.65
CA ASN A 293 1.02 3.28 2.90
C ASN A 293 0.84 3.63 1.41
N CYS A 294 -0.24 3.15 0.78
CA CYS A 294 -0.52 3.30 -0.63
C CYS A 294 -0.98 4.72 -1.00
N CYS A 295 -1.48 5.51 -0.04
CA CYS A 295 -1.86 6.91 -0.21
C CYS A 295 -0.68 7.89 -0.05
N LEU A 296 0.41 7.44 0.57
CA LEU A 296 1.59 8.28 0.83
C LEU A 296 2.68 8.15 -0.26
N ASN A 297 2.53 7.17 -1.16
CA ASN A 297 3.45 6.90 -2.26
C ASN A 297 3.54 7.99 -3.35
N PRO A 298 2.53 8.84 -3.60
CA PRO A 298 2.68 10.00 -4.50
C PRO A 298 3.77 10.97 -4.09
N LEU A 299 4.00 11.13 -2.78
CA LEU A 299 5.13 11.92 -2.29
C LEU A 299 6.44 11.29 -2.78
N LEU A 300 6.57 9.96 -2.71
CA LEU A 300 7.74 9.25 -3.19
C LEU A 300 7.94 9.44 -4.70
N TYR A 301 6.90 9.28 -5.51
CA TYR A 301 6.98 9.43 -6.97
C TYR A 301 7.29 10.88 -7.39
N TYR A 302 6.66 11.86 -6.74
CA TYR A 302 6.86 13.28 -6.99
C TYR A 302 8.31 13.71 -6.68
N PHE A 303 8.84 13.31 -5.53
CA PHE A 303 10.17 13.72 -5.11
C PHE A 303 11.30 12.92 -5.76
N THR A 304 11.00 11.72 -6.26
CA THR A 304 11.96 10.86 -6.98
C THR A 304 12.02 11.15 -8.48
N SER A 305 10.96 11.70 -9.09
CA SER A 305 10.99 12.13 -10.49
C SER A 305 11.76 13.45 -10.65
N SER A 306 12.70 13.51 -11.61
CA SER A 306 13.49 14.72 -11.91
C SER A 306 12.68 15.79 -12.64
N ASN A 307 11.52 15.41 -13.17
CA ASN A 307 10.73 16.26 -14.04
C ASN A 307 9.65 16.99 -13.27
N LYS A 308 9.89 18.28 -12.98
CA LYS A 308 8.87 19.25 -12.53
C LYS A 308 7.66 19.33 -13.48
N GLN A 309 7.79 18.78 -14.70
CA GLN A 309 6.75 18.66 -15.72
C GLN A 309 5.54 17.83 -15.27
N TRP A 310 5.70 16.95 -14.26
CA TRP A 310 4.61 16.15 -13.69
C TRP A 310 3.51 17.04 -13.06
N LEU A 311 3.89 18.11 -12.35
CA LEU A 311 2.95 19.09 -11.79
C LEU A 311 2.31 19.98 -12.85
N VAL A 312 3.06 20.36 -13.89
CA VAL A 312 2.53 21.18 -14.98
C VAL A 312 1.46 20.41 -15.74
N ASN A 313 1.71 19.14 -16.07
CA ASN A 313 0.69 18.29 -16.70
C ASN A 313 -0.47 17.95 -15.76
N PHE A 314 -0.22 17.73 -14.46
CA PHE A 314 -1.28 17.47 -13.48
C PHE A 314 -2.19 18.70 -13.26
N ARG A 315 -1.62 19.89 -13.06
CA ARG A 315 -2.36 21.16 -12.91
C ARG A 315 -3.05 21.58 -14.21
N LEU A 316 -2.41 21.43 -15.37
CA LEU A 316 -3.03 21.75 -16.66
C LEU A 316 -4.22 20.84 -16.99
N ARG A 317 -4.18 19.56 -16.60
CA ARG A 317 -5.31 18.64 -16.85
C ARG A 317 -6.50 18.86 -15.92
N PHE A 318 -6.28 19.19 -14.64
CA PHE A 318 -7.37 19.58 -13.74
C PHE A 318 -8.01 20.91 -14.17
N ARG A 319 -7.21 21.86 -14.69
CA ARG A 319 -7.75 23.08 -15.32
C ARG A 319 -8.46 22.81 -16.64
N SER A 320 -7.95 21.91 -17.49
CA SER A 320 -8.57 21.58 -18.78
C SER A 320 -9.84 20.75 -18.67
N LYS A 321 -10.10 20.07 -17.54
CA LYS A 321 -11.38 19.40 -17.26
C LYS A 321 -12.42 20.33 -16.62
N MET A 322 -12.02 21.51 -16.17
CA MET A 322 -12.89 22.48 -15.51
C MET A 322 -13.00 23.76 -16.34
N VAL A 323 -13.07 23.66 -17.67
CA VAL A 323 -13.28 24.83 -18.54
C VAL A 323 -14.04 24.40 -19.81
N TYR A 324 -15.30 24.86 -19.88
CA TYR A 324 -16.27 24.94 -20.98
C TYR A 324 -16.95 23.68 -21.51
N THR A 325 -18.09 23.32 -20.88
CA THR A 325 -19.32 23.02 -21.63
C THR A 325 -19.83 24.34 -22.20
N ILE A 326 -19.37 24.75 -23.38
CA ILE A 326 -20.10 25.73 -24.19
C ILE A 326 -21.09 24.90 -25.03
N CYS A 327 -22.37 25.09 -24.73
CA CYS A 327 -23.47 24.62 -25.56
C CYS A 327 -23.32 25.22 -26.96
N ASP A 328 -23.07 24.38 -27.96
CA ASP A 328 -23.24 24.75 -29.36
C ASP A 328 -24.72 24.56 -29.70
N GLN A 329 -25.52 25.63 -29.54
CA GLN A 329 -26.89 25.67 -30.02
C GLN A 329 -26.92 26.51 -31.29
N LYS A 330 -26.94 25.80 -32.42
CA LYS A 330 -27.32 26.30 -33.74
C LYS A 330 -28.54 27.22 -33.64
N PHE A 331 -28.44 28.42 -34.21
CA PHE A 331 -29.54 29.03 -34.93
C PHE A 331 -29.01 29.72 -36.18
N GLY A 332 -29.65 29.43 -37.31
CA GLY A 332 -29.21 29.82 -38.65
C GLY A 332 -29.67 31.21 -39.08
N GLU A 333 -29.46 31.45 -40.38
CA GLU A 333 -29.74 32.66 -41.18
C GLU A 333 -28.71 33.80 -40.99
N SER A 334 -28.14 34.44 -42.00
CA SER A 334 -28.59 34.63 -43.39
C SER A 334 -27.44 35.09 -44.31
N ALA A 335 -27.54 34.70 -45.59
CA ALA A 335 -27.24 35.46 -46.83
C ALA A 335 -25.82 35.97 -47.21
N GLY A 336 -25.47 35.73 -48.48
CA GLY A 336 -24.47 36.46 -49.30
C GLY A 336 -23.28 35.61 -49.75
N VAL A 337 -23.31 34.91 -50.91
CA VAL A 337 -22.98 35.44 -52.27
C VAL A 337 -21.70 36.30 -52.18
N TYR A 338 -20.52 35.88 -52.69
CA TYR A 338 -20.14 35.83 -54.11
C TYR A 338 -19.07 34.77 -54.44
N LYS A 339 -19.25 34.16 -55.61
CA LYS A 339 -18.29 33.40 -56.44
C LYS A 339 -17.11 34.25 -56.90
N LEU A 340 -15.94 33.63 -57.13
CA LEU A 340 -15.07 33.68 -58.33
C LEU A 340 -13.70 33.06 -57.93
N GLU A 341 -13.34 31.86 -58.44
CA GLU A 341 -12.37 31.65 -59.54
C GLU A 341 -10.93 32.09 -59.19
N GLN A 342 -9.84 31.39 -59.49
CA GLN A 342 -9.51 30.29 -60.38
C GLN A 342 -8.12 29.74 -59.99
N ARG A 343 -7.96 28.44 -60.25
CA ARG A 343 -6.81 27.53 -60.43
C ARG A 343 -5.30 27.94 -60.34
N PRO A 344 -4.42 26.91 -60.20
CA PRO A 344 -2.99 26.99 -59.92
C PRO A 344 -2.07 26.78 -61.16
N GLY A 345 -0.78 27.10 -61.00
CA GLY A 345 0.33 26.74 -61.89
C GLY A 345 1.42 27.80 -61.83
N ASN A 346 2.72 27.57 -62.02
CA ASN A 346 3.49 26.37 -62.32
C ASN A 346 4.99 26.73 -62.07
N LYS A 347 5.82 25.69 -61.98
CA LYS A 347 7.30 25.62 -61.87
C LYS A 347 8.14 26.66 -62.62
N LYS A 348 9.31 26.99 -62.06
CA LYS A 348 10.69 26.83 -62.64
C LYS A 348 11.72 27.39 -61.62
N HIS A 349 12.67 26.63 -61.07
CA HIS A 349 13.88 26.00 -61.62
C HIS A 349 15.07 26.96 -61.83
N ARG A 350 16.12 26.71 -61.02
CA ARG A 350 17.57 26.67 -61.33
C ARG A 350 18.45 27.94 -61.31
N ASP A 351 19.59 27.69 -60.65
CA ASP A 351 20.98 28.12 -60.90
C ASP A 351 21.41 29.58 -60.66
N GLY A 352 22.21 29.75 -59.60
CA GLY A 352 23.67 29.94 -59.71
C GLY A 352 24.21 31.33 -60.09
N ILE A 353 25.44 31.61 -59.60
CA ILE A 353 26.31 32.78 -59.84
C ILE A 353 26.03 33.91 -58.82
N ASN A 354 26.93 34.36 -57.94
CA ASN A 354 28.40 34.27 -57.81
C ASN A 354 28.79 34.16 -56.34
#